data_AF-I9NI83-F1
#
_entry.id   AF-I9NI83-F1
#
_cell.length_a   1.000
_cell.length_b   1.000
_cell.length_c   1.000
_cell.angle_alpha   90.00
_cell.angle_beta   90.00
_cell.angle_gamma   90.00
#
_symmetry.space_group_name_H-M   'P 1'
#
loop_
_entity.id
_entity.type
_entity.pdbx_description
1 polymer ?
#
loop_
_entity_poly.entity_id
_entity_poly.type
_entity_poly.pdbx_seq_one_letter_code
_entity_poly.pdbx_strand_id
1 'polypeptide(L)' 'MAWSQETAMDNAERPGSGDQLWSVFEFARRYRLAKREENRLLMLYGPTASLRDLLANAQRHSLIS' A
#
# COMPACT_ATOMS: atom_id res chain seq x y z
N MET A 1 -7.83 -43.64 -7.06
CA MET A 1 -7.31 -42.60 -7.98
C MET A 1 -7.60 -41.27 -7.32
N ALA A 2 -6.64 -40.68 -6.62
CA ALA A 2 -6.83 -39.46 -5.83
C ALA A 2 -5.62 -38.55 -5.97
N TRP A 3 -5.78 -37.47 -6.75
CA TRP A 3 -5.01 -36.22 -6.78
C TRP A 3 -5.99 -35.22 -7.41
N SER A 4 -6.88 -34.57 -6.66
CA SER A 4 -6.69 -33.43 -5.75
C SER A 4 -6.00 -32.24 -6.42
N GLN A 5 -6.84 -31.26 -6.79
CA GLN A 5 -6.60 -29.81 -6.78
C GLN A 5 -5.20 -29.34 -7.21
N GLU A 6 -5.11 -28.83 -8.44
CA GLU A 6 -4.18 -27.74 -8.72
C GLU A 6 -5.00 -26.57 -9.27
N THR A 7 -5.58 -25.83 -8.33
CA THR A 7 -6.08 -24.48 -8.59
C THR A 7 -4.89 -23.65 -9.07
N ALA A 8 -4.82 -23.40 -10.37
CA ALA A 8 -3.94 -22.41 -10.97
C ALA A 8 -4.38 -21.00 -10.49
N MET A 9 -4.09 -20.70 -9.23
CA MET A 9 -3.98 -19.34 -8.71
C MET A 9 -2.63 -18.79 -9.19
N ASP A 10 -2.50 -18.57 -10.49
CA ASP A 10 -1.40 -17.78 -11.05
C ASP A 10 -1.98 -16.76 -12.01
N ASN A 11 -2.80 -15.87 -11.44
CA ASN A 11 -2.96 -14.54 -12.00
C ASN A 11 -2.78 -13.55 -10.86
N ALA A 12 -1.64 -13.67 -10.17
CA ALA A 12 -1.05 -12.51 -9.54
C ALA A 12 -0.55 -11.64 -10.70
N GLU A 13 -1.49 -10.92 -11.32
CA GLU A 13 -1.22 -9.77 -12.16
C GLU A 13 -0.08 -9.03 -11.47
N ARG A 14 1.12 -9.02 -12.07
CA ARG A 14 2.17 -8.09 -11.68
C ARG A 14 1.63 -6.74 -12.12
N PRO A 15 1.01 -5.93 -11.25
CA PRO A 15 0.68 -4.59 -11.67
C PRO A 15 2.03 -3.88 -11.70
N GLY A 16 2.38 -3.24 -12.81
CA GLY A 16 3.58 -2.41 -12.90
C GLY A 16 3.72 -1.61 -11.60
N SER A 17 4.81 -1.87 -10.86
CA SER A 17 4.88 -1.72 -9.40
C SER A 17 4.89 -0.26 -8.90
N GLY A 18 4.44 0.70 -9.72
CA GLY A 18 4.36 2.12 -9.43
C GLY A 18 2.95 2.73 -9.45
N ASP A 19 1.99 2.13 -10.17
CA ASP A 19 0.66 2.75 -10.42
C ASP A 19 -0.51 2.05 -9.71
N GLN A 20 -0.25 0.98 -8.95
CA GLN A 20 -1.30 0.39 -8.12
C GLN A 20 -1.78 1.45 -7.11
N LEU A 21 -3.09 1.71 -7.10
CA LEU A 21 -3.73 2.49 -6.04
C LEU A 21 -3.78 1.64 -4.76
N TRP A 22 -3.30 2.22 -3.67
CA TRP A 22 -3.29 1.65 -2.33
C TRP A 22 -4.25 2.40 -1.43
N SER A 23 -4.98 1.67 -0.59
CA SER A 23 -5.72 2.27 0.52
C SER A 23 -4.74 2.84 1.52
N VAL A 24 -4.94 4.10 1.91
CA VAL A 24 -4.09 4.77 2.91
C VAL A 24 -4.12 4.03 4.24
N PHE A 25 -5.28 3.47 4.61
CA PHE A 25 -5.45 2.68 5.83
C PHE A 25 -4.63 1.39 5.81
N GLU A 26 -4.70 0.63 4.70
CA GLU A 26 -3.93 -0.60 4.53
C GLU A 26 -2.44 -0.32 4.48
N PHE A 27 -2.04 0.76 3.80
CA PHE A 27 -0.66 1.23 3.75
C PHE A 27 -0.16 1.61 5.16
N ALA A 28 -0.88 2.44 5.89
CA ALA A 28 -0.52 2.85 7.24
C ALA A 28 -0.38 1.65 8.19
N ARG A 29 -1.30 0.67 8.07
CA ARG A 29 -1.25 -0.57 8.84
C ARG A 29 -0.02 -1.42 8.49
N ARG A 30 0.29 -1.59 7.21
CA ARG A 30 1.40 -2.43 6.73
C ARG A 30 2.77 -1.83 7.04
N TYR A 31 2.90 -0.51 6.91
CA TYR A 31 4.14 0.24 7.19
C TYR A 31 4.23 0.75 8.63
N ARG A 32 3.25 0.41 9.48
CA ARG A 32 3.18 0.83 10.90
C ARG A 32 3.35 2.34 11.07
N LEU A 33 2.69 3.11 10.22
CA LEU A 33 2.73 4.57 10.30
C LEU A 33 2.01 5.07 11.54
N ALA A 34 2.46 6.21 12.05
CA ALA A 34 1.73 6.90 13.11
C ALA A 34 0.36 7.36 12.58
N LYS A 35 -0.64 7.40 13.46
CA LYS A 35 -1.99 7.88 13.13
C LYS A 35 -2.00 9.32 12.57
N ARG A 36 -0.99 10.12 12.94
CA ARG A 36 -0.77 11.47 12.36
C ARG A 36 -0.41 11.40 10.88
N GLU A 37 0.48 10.49 10.49
CA GLU A 37 0.85 10.28 9.09
C GLU A 37 -0.33 9.72 8.28
N GLU A 38 -1.08 8.75 8.83
CA GLU A 38 -2.29 8.24 8.17
C GLU A 38 -3.29 9.37 7.88
N ASN A 39 -3.63 10.18 8.90
CA ASN A 39 -4.52 11.33 8.73
C ASN A 39 -3.99 12.34 7.72
N ARG A 40 -2.67 12.56 7.68
CA ARG A 40 -2.06 13.46 6.71
C ARG A 40 -2.14 12.92 5.30
N LEU A 41 -1.86 11.63 5.10
CA LEU A 41 -1.98 10.97 3.80
C LEU A 41 -3.44 10.98 3.33
N LEU A 42 -4.40 10.78 4.24
CA LEU A 42 -5.82 10.94 3.97
C LEU A 42 -6.19 12.38 3.58
N MET A 43 -5.59 13.40 4.20
CA MET A 43 -5.83 14.80 3.83
C MET A 43 -5.19 15.19 2.50
N LEU A 44 -4.03 14.62 2.16
CA LEU A 44 -3.30 14.94 0.93
C LEU A 44 -3.86 14.24 -0.30
N TYR A 45 -4.18 12.95 -0.16
CA TYR A 45 -4.54 12.09 -1.29
C TYR A 45 -5.96 11.53 -1.20
N GLY A 46 -6.60 11.58 -0.04
CA GLY A 46 -7.88 10.92 0.20
C GLY A 46 -7.72 9.46 0.63
N PRO A 47 -8.79 8.65 0.54
CA PRO A 47 -8.81 7.28 1.05
C PRO A 47 -7.89 6.31 0.31
N THR A 48 -7.52 6.62 -0.94
CA THR A 48 -6.69 5.79 -1.81
C THR A 48 -5.70 6.64 -2.59
N ALA A 49 -4.46 6.19 -2.71
CA ALA A 49 -3.38 6.91 -3.39
C ALA A 49 -2.36 5.93 -4.00
N SER A 50 -1.54 6.39 -4.93
CA SER A 50 -0.50 5.52 -5.52
C SER A 50 0.54 5.11 -4.47
N LEU A 51 1.09 3.90 -4.57
CA LEU A 51 2.16 3.45 -3.66
C LEU A 51 3.35 4.41 -3.69
N ARG A 52 3.66 4.94 -4.87
CA ARG A 52 4.77 5.88 -5.09
C ARG A 52 4.59 7.16 -4.30
N ASP A 53 3.39 7.74 -4.35
CA ASP A 53 3.04 8.96 -3.61
C ASP A 53 3.06 8.73 -2.10
N LEU A 54 2.51 7.60 -1.65
CA LEU A 54 2.49 7.21 -0.24
C LEU A 54 3.90 7.01 0.31
N LEU A 55 4.77 6.28 -0.40
CA LEU A 55 6.17 6.07 0.00
C LEU A 55 6.97 7.39 0.01
N ALA A 56 6.80 8.20 -1.04
CA ALA A 56 7.47 9.48 -1.16
C ALA A 56 7.11 10.43 -0.01
N ASN A 57 5.89 10.37 0.52
CA ASN A 57 5.44 11.27 1.59
C ASN A 57 5.57 10.67 2.99
N ALA A 58 5.52 9.35 3.14
CA ALA A 58 5.72 8.68 4.42
C ALA A 58 7.16 8.82 4.93
N GLN A 59 8.17 8.78 4.05
CA GLN A 59 9.58 8.85 4.47
C GLN A 59 10.07 10.28 4.76
N ARG A 60 9.41 11.31 4.22
CA ARG A 60 9.85 12.71 4.32
C ARG A 60 9.82 13.27 5.74
N HIS A 61 9.04 12.67 6.63
CA HIS A 61 8.96 13.12 8.03
C HIS A 61 9.79 12.29 9.02
N SER A 62 10.52 11.26 8.56
CA SER A 62 11.43 10.53 9.44
C SER A 62 12.70 11.31 9.80
N LEU A 63 12.87 12.55 9.31
CA LEU A 63 14.11 13.33 9.43
C LEU A 63 14.00 14.66 10.19
N ILE A 64 12.90 14.94 10.89
CA ILE A 64 12.83 16.19 11.66
C ILE A 64 12.25 15.98 13.06
N SER A 65 13.21 16.01 14.00
CA SER A 65 13.16 16.27 15.44
C SER A 65 12.85 15.12 16.41
#